data_AF-A0A3D3JS20-F1
#
_entry.id   AF-A0A3D3JS20-F1
#
_cell.length_a   1.000
_cell.length_b   1.000
_cell.length_c   1.000
_cell.angle_alpha   90.00
_cell.angle_beta   90.00
_cell.angle_gamma   90.00
#
_symmetry.space_group_name_H-M   'P 1'
#
loop_
_entity.id
_entity.type
_entity.pdbx_description
1 polymer ?
#
loop_
_entity_poly.entity_id
_entity_poly.type
_entity_poly.pdbx_seq_one_letter_code
_entity_poly.pdbx_strand_id
1 'polypeptide(L)'
;MFGYALMIIFAIGMYWANRQYKTKGVAWGRPVAGLFGVLALVIALSRILYDLTGCEKDKRQSAILGKELRYTDAQFQYLGDYMKRKFAKHDVLLIASPKTAGSNEYADDRLNTIKGALKDAFDGRLTLSRTVHLKAPENQDGMPPMFEMMFTAEAFDEIVADNSDATLILSLVGLPMNWKEMEFWQMEDGKRPKLVITNGQVFELYDPIIQGYVNAVVHYNPSSEYNFQDSVPADVTEAFEKRYLLIDADNIAKIASENEGMFASQGED
;
A
#
# COMPACT_ATOMS: atom_id res chain seq x y z
N MET A 1 3.34 -1.72 -28.92
CA MET A 1 2.92 -1.10 -30.20
C MET A 1 3.81 -1.49 -31.40
N PHE A 2 5.15 -1.48 -31.27
CA PHE A 2 6.11 -1.78 -32.36
C PHE A 2 5.89 -3.11 -33.12
N GLY A 3 5.61 -4.22 -32.42
CA GLY A 3 5.38 -5.53 -33.06
C GLY A 3 4.14 -5.61 -33.97
N TYR A 4 3.07 -4.83 -33.68
CA TYR A 4 1.88 -4.83 -34.54
C TYR A 4 2.11 -4.03 -35.82
N ALA A 5 2.88 -2.94 -35.75
CA ALA A 5 3.29 -2.19 -36.93
C ALA A 5 4.11 -3.06 -37.90
N LEU A 6 5.03 -3.88 -37.38
CA LEU A 6 5.80 -4.86 -38.17
C LEU A 6 4.92 -5.93 -38.82
N MET A 7 3.93 -6.47 -38.10
CA MET A 7 2.97 -7.42 -38.68
C MET A 7 2.14 -6.80 -39.81
N ILE A 8 1.74 -5.53 -39.67
CA ILE A 8 1.03 -4.79 -40.71
C ILE A 8 1.93 -4.58 -41.93
N ILE A 9 3.21 -4.21 -41.73
CA ILE A 9 4.19 -4.06 -42.81
C ILE A 9 4.37 -5.38 -43.57
N PHE A 10 4.48 -6.51 -42.86
CA PHE A 10 4.61 -7.82 -43.51
C PHE A 10 3.33 -8.28 -44.20
N ALA A 11 2.14 -7.95 -43.68
CA ALA A 11 0.88 -8.20 -44.36
C ALA A 11 0.77 -7.40 -45.67
N ILE A 12 1.17 -6.12 -45.65
CA ILE A 12 1.24 -5.25 -46.83
C ILE A 12 2.27 -5.80 -47.84
N GLY A 13 3.45 -6.20 -47.37
CA GLY A 13 4.50 -6.80 -48.19
C GLY A 13 4.06 -8.10 -48.86
N MET A 14 3.36 -8.97 -48.12
CA MET A 14 2.78 -10.20 -48.63
C MET A 14 1.71 -9.93 -49.70
N TYR A 15 0.79 -9.00 -49.44
CA TYR A 15 -0.26 -8.62 -50.39
C TYR A 15 0.34 -8.04 -51.68
N TRP A 16 1.33 -7.15 -51.55
CA TRP A 16 2.01 -6.54 -52.68
C TRP A 16 2.80 -7.56 -53.52
N ALA A 17 3.59 -8.42 -52.89
CA ALA A 17 4.37 -9.45 -53.58
C ALA A 17 3.47 -10.48 -54.31
N ASN A 18 2.36 -10.88 -53.68
CA ASN A 18 1.37 -11.77 -54.29
C ASN A 18 0.63 -11.09 -55.45
N ARG A 19 0.36 -9.77 -55.36
CA ARG A 19 -0.20 -8.99 -56.46
C ARG A 19 0.74 -8.94 -57.66
N GLN A 20 2.05 -8.70 -57.46
CA GLN A 20 3.03 -8.71 -58.56
C GLN A 20 3.13 -10.08 -59.25
N TYR A 21 3.03 -11.17 -58.49
CA TYR A 21 2.95 -12.52 -59.05
C TYR A 21 1.70 -12.70 -59.93
N LYS A 22 0.52 -12.33 -59.42
CA LYS A 22 -0.76 -12.54 -60.11
C LYS A 22 -1.00 -11.63 -61.31
N THR A 23 -0.54 -10.37 -61.26
CA THR A 23 -0.82 -9.40 -62.34
C THR A 23 0.30 -9.29 -63.37
N LYS A 24 1.55 -9.54 -62.98
CA LYS A 24 2.71 -9.39 -63.87
C LYS A 24 3.47 -10.69 -64.12
N GLY A 25 3.03 -11.82 -63.55
CA GLY A 25 3.66 -13.14 -63.76
C GLY A 25 5.07 -13.25 -63.16
N VAL A 26 5.44 -12.36 -62.25
CA VAL A 26 6.82 -12.23 -61.77
C VAL A 26 7.15 -13.38 -60.82
N ALA A 27 8.05 -14.28 -61.25
CA ALA A 27 8.33 -15.55 -60.59
C ALA A 27 8.79 -15.43 -59.12
N TRP A 28 9.44 -14.32 -58.74
CA TRP A 28 9.90 -14.10 -57.36
C TRP A 28 8.79 -13.67 -56.39
N GLY A 29 7.61 -13.26 -56.87
CA GLY A 29 6.55 -12.73 -56.00
C GLY A 29 5.98 -13.78 -55.03
N ARG A 30 5.92 -15.05 -55.45
CA ARG A 30 5.48 -16.19 -54.62
C ARG A 30 6.42 -16.49 -53.44
N PRO A 31 7.74 -16.71 -53.65
CA PRO A 31 8.66 -16.99 -52.54
C PRO A 31 8.78 -15.81 -51.56
N VAL A 32 8.73 -14.56 -52.05
CA VAL A 32 8.78 -13.36 -51.17
C VAL A 32 7.51 -13.23 -50.32
N ALA A 33 6.32 -13.50 -50.88
CA ALA A 33 5.09 -13.53 -50.10
C ALA A 33 5.11 -14.63 -49.02
N GLY A 34 5.65 -15.80 -49.35
CA GLY A 34 5.86 -16.90 -48.39
C GLY A 34 6.79 -16.50 -47.23
N LEU A 35 7.91 -15.83 -47.54
CA LEU A 35 8.86 -15.34 -46.53
C LEU A 35 8.20 -14.35 -45.56
N PHE A 36 7.45 -13.37 -46.08
CA PHE A 36 6.71 -12.42 -45.23
C PHE A 36 5.66 -13.11 -44.37
N GLY A 37 5.03 -14.18 -44.87
CA GLY A 37 4.10 -15.00 -44.09
C GLY A 37 4.77 -15.71 -42.92
N VAL A 38 5.93 -16.33 -43.16
CA VAL A 38 6.72 -16.99 -42.10
C VAL A 38 7.19 -15.98 -41.06
N LEU A 39 7.70 -14.82 -41.46
CA LEU A 39 8.15 -13.77 -40.53
C LEU A 39 7.01 -13.23 -39.67
N ALA A 40 5.84 -12.99 -40.27
CA ALA A 40 4.66 -12.56 -39.52
C ALA A 40 4.20 -13.62 -38.51
N LEU A 41 4.24 -14.91 -38.89
CA LEU A 41 3.90 -16.03 -38.02
C LEU A 41 4.88 -16.15 -36.84
N VAL A 42 6.19 -16.04 -37.09
CA VAL A 42 7.22 -16.10 -36.03
C VAL A 42 7.04 -14.98 -35.02
N ILE A 43 6.76 -13.76 -35.48
CA ILE A 43 6.48 -12.63 -34.57
C ILE A 43 5.20 -12.89 -33.78
N ALA A 44 4.12 -13.36 -34.41
CA ALA A 44 2.88 -13.68 -33.72
C ALA A 44 3.09 -14.76 -32.64
N LEU A 45 3.78 -15.84 -32.98
CA LEU A 45 4.09 -16.93 -32.05
C LEU A 45 5.02 -16.48 -30.92
N SER A 46 6.04 -15.68 -31.21
CA SER A 46 6.93 -15.12 -30.19
C SER A 46 6.18 -14.25 -29.18
N ARG A 47 5.16 -13.52 -29.64
CA ARG A 47 4.30 -12.70 -28.78
C ARG A 47 3.36 -13.53 -27.93
N ILE A 48 2.69 -14.51 -28.56
CA ILE A 48 1.83 -15.45 -27.85
C ILE A 48 2.65 -16.19 -26.78
N LEU A 49 3.88 -16.61 -27.10
CA LEU A 49 4.81 -17.19 -26.13
C LEU A 49 5.19 -16.19 -25.04
N TYR A 50 5.52 -14.94 -25.38
CA TYR A 50 5.86 -13.91 -24.39
C TYR A 50 4.68 -13.60 -23.44
N ASP A 51 3.45 -13.54 -23.97
CA ASP A 51 2.21 -13.35 -23.20
C ASP A 51 1.87 -14.59 -22.35
N LEU A 52 2.02 -15.81 -22.90
CA LEU A 52 1.83 -17.08 -22.20
C LEU A 52 2.85 -17.30 -21.08
N THR A 53 4.08 -16.82 -21.25
CA THR A 53 5.13 -16.89 -20.22
C THR A 53 4.93 -15.91 -19.07
N GLY A 54 3.90 -15.06 -19.09
CA GLY A 54 3.56 -14.15 -17.99
C GLY A 54 4.54 -12.98 -17.78
N CYS A 55 5.68 -12.96 -18.50
CA CYS A 55 6.80 -12.06 -18.22
C CYS A 55 6.45 -10.57 -18.29
N GLU A 56 5.54 -10.15 -19.19
CA GLU A 56 5.08 -8.75 -19.23
C GLU A 56 4.17 -8.40 -18.05
N LYS A 57 3.31 -9.34 -17.64
CA LYS A 57 2.41 -9.17 -16.50
C LYS A 57 3.22 -9.07 -15.19
N ASP A 58 4.22 -9.93 -15.02
CA ASP A 58 5.09 -9.95 -13.85
C ASP A 58 5.94 -8.68 -13.75
N LYS A 59 6.47 -8.18 -14.88
CA LYS A 59 7.20 -6.91 -14.92
C LYS A 59 6.32 -5.71 -14.57
N ARG A 60 5.09 -5.66 -15.08
CA ARG A 60 4.15 -4.58 -14.72
C ARG A 60 3.73 -4.66 -13.26
N GLN A 61 3.44 -5.87 -12.77
CA GLN A 61 3.06 -6.10 -11.39
C GLN A 61 4.20 -5.72 -10.43
N SER A 62 5.43 -6.17 -10.67
CA SER A 62 6.60 -5.79 -9.88
C SER A 62 6.87 -4.28 -9.90
N ALA A 63 6.69 -3.62 -11.05
CA ALA A 63 6.81 -2.16 -11.13
C ALA A 63 5.75 -1.44 -10.26
N ILE A 64 4.52 -1.93 -10.23
CA ILE A 64 3.45 -1.38 -9.37
C ILE A 64 3.80 -1.61 -7.90
N LEU A 65 4.15 -2.84 -7.51
CA LEU A 65 4.52 -3.16 -6.13
C LEU A 65 5.73 -2.35 -5.67
N GLY A 66 6.73 -2.16 -6.53
CA GLY A 66 7.87 -1.30 -6.23
C GLY A 66 7.49 0.17 -6.00
N LYS A 67 6.51 0.71 -6.74
CA LYS A 67 5.96 2.06 -6.47
C LYS A 67 5.25 2.10 -5.12
N GLU A 68 4.45 1.09 -4.80
CA GLU A 68 3.74 1.00 -3.52
C GLU A 68 4.70 0.89 -2.32
N LEU A 69 5.81 0.15 -2.46
CA LEU A 69 6.87 0.12 -1.45
C LEU A 69 7.55 1.49 -1.28
N ARG A 70 7.78 2.25 -2.37
CA ARG A 70 8.34 3.61 -2.26
C ARG A 70 7.41 4.59 -1.56
N TYR A 71 6.10 4.52 -1.82
CA TYR A 71 5.14 5.33 -1.07
C TYR A 71 5.02 4.88 0.38
N THR A 72 5.13 3.57 0.65
CA THR A 72 5.20 3.05 2.02
C THR A 72 6.44 3.58 2.75
N ASP A 73 7.60 3.55 2.11
CA ASP A 73 8.84 4.10 2.66
C ASP A 73 8.68 5.60 2.99
N ALA A 74 8.19 6.41 2.05
CA ALA A 74 7.92 7.83 2.29
C ALA A 74 6.90 8.05 3.42
N GLN A 75 5.83 7.24 3.47
CA GLN A 75 4.82 7.29 4.52
C GLN A 75 5.42 7.14 5.91
N PHE A 76 6.25 6.13 6.09
CA PHE A 76 6.80 5.81 7.40
C PHE A 76 8.06 6.62 7.74
N GLN A 77 8.79 7.14 6.75
CA GLN A 77 9.82 8.15 6.99
C GLN A 77 9.19 9.45 7.51
N TYR A 78 8.16 9.97 6.82
CA TYR A 78 7.45 11.19 7.24
C TYR A 78 6.80 11.01 8.62
N LEU A 79 6.12 9.89 8.85
CA LEU A 79 5.52 9.57 10.14
C LEU A 79 6.57 9.42 11.24
N GLY A 80 7.67 8.71 10.97
CA GLY A 80 8.75 8.53 11.93
C GLY A 80 9.41 9.86 12.32
N ASP A 81 9.56 10.76 11.37
CA ASP A 81 10.03 12.12 11.56
C ASP A 81 9.09 12.96 12.43
N TYR A 82 7.78 12.82 12.24
CA TYR A 82 6.80 13.40 13.15
C TYR A 82 6.91 12.80 14.56
N MET A 83 6.92 11.48 14.67
CA MET A 83 6.94 10.76 15.95
C MET A 83 8.19 11.12 16.77
N LYS A 84 9.37 11.20 16.15
CA LYS A 84 10.61 11.54 16.86
C LYS A 84 10.62 12.97 17.41
N ARG A 85 9.89 13.89 16.77
CA ARG A 85 9.74 15.28 17.23
C ARG A 85 8.71 15.37 18.36
N LYS A 86 7.57 14.68 18.23
CA LYS A 86 6.43 14.77 19.16
C LYS A 86 6.59 13.88 20.41
N PHE A 87 7.21 12.71 20.27
CA PHE A 87 7.22 11.65 21.29
C PHE A 87 8.63 11.16 21.64
N ALA A 88 9.68 11.99 21.57
CA ALA A 88 11.05 11.54 21.79
C ALA A 88 11.24 10.69 23.07
N LYS A 89 12.19 9.74 23.04
CA LYS A 89 12.59 8.86 24.16
C LYS A 89 11.54 7.83 24.61
N HIS A 90 10.66 7.41 23.70
CA HIS A 90 9.72 6.32 23.93
C HIS A 90 10.19 5.03 23.23
N ASP A 91 9.81 3.90 23.81
CA ASP A 91 9.90 2.59 23.18
C ASP A 91 8.61 2.33 22.39
N VAL A 92 8.78 2.03 21.11
CA VAL A 92 7.68 1.88 20.15
C VAL A 92 7.31 0.42 19.99
N LEU A 93 6.08 0.09 20.39
CA LEU A 93 5.42 -1.17 20.06
C LEU A 93 4.71 -1.04 18.72
N LEU A 94 5.10 -1.86 17.75
CA LEU A 94 4.46 -1.94 16.44
C LEU A 94 3.44 -3.08 16.41
N ILE A 95 2.17 -2.77 16.20
CA ILE A 95 1.11 -3.75 16.00
C ILE A 95 0.90 -3.94 14.49
N ALA A 96 1.09 -5.17 14.00
CA ALA A 96 1.04 -5.52 12.59
C ALA A 96 -0.02 -6.58 12.29
N SER A 97 -0.44 -6.66 11.03
CA SER A 97 -1.36 -7.70 10.55
C SER A 97 -0.83 -9.11 10.82
N PRO A 98 -1.70 -10.14 10.86
CA PRO A 98 -1.27 -11.51 11.09
C PRO A 98 -0.27 -12.00 10.05
N LYS A 99 0.67 -12.83 10.48
CA LYS A 99 1.47 -13.64 9.56
C LYS A 99 0.63 -14.83 9.10
N THR A 100 0.10 -14.77 7.90
CA THR A 100 -0.58 -15.92 7.30
C THR A 100 0.46 -16.92 6.79
N ALA A 101 0.19 -18.22 6.99
CA ALA A 101 1.01 -19.27 6.41
C ALA A 101 0.95 -19.17 4.87
N GLY A 102 2.11 -19.00 4.22
CA GLY A 102 2.18 -18.73 2.78
C GLY A 102 2.00 -17.25 2.42
N SER A 103 2.24 -16.33 3.35
CA SER A 103 2.33 -14.89 3.07
C SER A 103 3.17 -14.64 1.82
N ASN A 104 2.68 -13.81 0.91
CA ASN A 104 3.43 -13.46 -0.28
C ASN A 104 4.64 -12.60 0.12
N GLU A 105 5.74 -12.73 -0.62
CA GLU A 105 6.99 -11.98 -0.44
C GLU A 105 6.75 -10.47 -0.24
N TYR A 106 5.74 -9.93 -0.92
CA TYR A 106 5.34 -8.53 -0.80
C TYR A 106 4.90 -8.11 0.61
N ALA A 107 4.18 -8.95 1.36
CA ALA A 107 3.75 -8.61 2.72
C ALA A 107 4.95 -8.47 3.67
N ASP A 108 5.93 -9.35 3.53
CA ASP A 108 7.18 -9.30 4.27
C ASP A 108 8.03 -8.10 3.84
N ASP A 109 8.17 -7.86 2.53
CA ASP A 109 8.87 -6.69 1.98
C ASP A 109 8.26 -5.39 2.47
N ARG A 110 6.93 -5.30 2.50
CA ARG A 110 6.22 -4.12 2.98
C ARG A 110 6.50 -3.87 4.46
N LEU A 111 6.39 -4.90 5.31
CA LEU A 111 6.69 -4.74 6.74
C LEU A 111 8.16 -4.40 6.98
N ASN A 112 9.09 -5.01 6.24
CA ASN A 112 10.51 -4.70 6.30
C ASN A 112 10.79 -3.25 5.87
N THR A 113 10.13 -2.78 4.81
CA THR A 113 10.19 -1.39 4.34
C THR A 113 9.71 -0.43 5.44
N ILE A 114 8.57 -0.72 6.06
CA ILE A 114 8.03 0.08 7.19
C ILE A 114 9.04 0.17 8.33
N LYS A 115 9.60 -0.98 8.75
CA LYS A 115 10.56 -1.04 9.86
C LYS A 115 11.86 -0.31 9.53
N GLY A 116 12.34 -0.42 8.29
CA GLY A 116 13.50 0.32 7.79
C GLY A 116 13.27 1.82 7.84
N ALA A 117 12.20 2.29 7.20
CA ALA A 117 11.79 3.69 7.16
C ALA A 117 11.66 4.31 8.56
N LEU A 118 10.99 3.62 9.49
CA LEU A 118 10.85 4.07 10.88
C LEU A 118 12.21 4.16 11.58
N LYS A 119 13.05 3.13 11.44
CA LYS A 119 14.37 3.09 12.07
C LYS A 119 15.26 4.23 11.59
N ASP A 120 15.26 4.48 10.28
CA ASP A 120 16.05 5.56 9.68
C ASP A 120 15.53 6.92 10.12
N ALA A 121 14.21 7.13 10.11
CA ALA A 121 13.60 8.37 10.56
C ALA A 121 13.83 8.63 12.05
N PHE A 122 13.70 7.62 12.91
CA PHE A 122 13.83 7.76 14.36
C PHE A 122 15.18 8.31 14.81
N ASP A 123 16.26 8.07 14.05
CA ASP A 123 17.59 8.65 14.29
C ASP A 123 18.05 8.47 15.75
N GLY A 124 17.79 7.29 16.32
CA GLY A 124 18.12 6.93 17.71
C GLY A 124 17.33 7.67 18.79
N ARG A 125 16.39 8.55 18.45
CA ARG A 125 15.52 9.26 19.41
C ARG A 125 14.30 8.45 19.85
N LEU A 126 13.95 7.42 19.09
CA LEU A 126 12.92 6.44 19.37
C LEU A 126 13.50 5.06 19.09
N THR A 127 13.05 4.06 19.83
CA THR A 127 13.48 2.68 19.65
C THR A 127 12.28 1.85 19.24
N LEU A 128 12.37 1.17 18.09
CA LEU A 128 11.40 0.13 17.74
C LEU A 128 11.70 -1.12 18.56
N SER A 129 11.06 -1.27 19.71
CA SER A 129 11.39 -2.31 20.69
C SER A 129 10.83 -3.68 20.28
N ARG A 130 9.61 -3.70 19.73
CA ARG A 130 8.93 -4.94 19.37
C ARG A 130 7.94 -4.77 18.22
N THR A 131 7.75 -5.85 17.47
CA THR A 131 6.63 -6.00 16.54
C THR A 131 5.76 -7.16 17.02
N VAL A 132 4.49 -6.88 17.29
CA VAL A 132 3.48 -7.88 17.63
C VAL A 132 2.56 -8.04 16.44
N HIS A 133 2.34 -9.29 16.05
CA HIS A 133 1.40 -9.64 14.99
C HIS A 133 0.08 -10.06 15.62
N LEU A 134 -1.03 -9.57 15.05
CA LEU A 134 -2.35 -10.08 15.42
C LEU A 134 -2.41 -11.59 15.21
N LYS A 135 -3.11 -12.29 16.11
CA LYS A 135 -3.34 -13.73 15.99
C LYS A 135 -4.32 -13.96 14.84
N ALA A 136 -3.94 -14.80 13.86
CA ALA A 136 -4.89 -15.25 12.85
C ALA A 136 -5.86 -16.25 13.52
N PRO A 137 -7.18 -16.12 13.35
CA PRO A 137 -8.10 -17.15 13.77
C PRO A 137 -7.78 -18.46 13.05
N GLU A 138 -8.01 -19.60 13.72
CA GLU A 138 -7.98 -20.88 13.01
C GLU A 138 -9.02 -20.86 11.88
N ASN A 139 -8.66 -21.43 10.72
CA ASN A 139 -9.57 -21.51 9.58
C ASN A 139 -10.83 -22.29 9.99
N GLN A 140 -11.96 -21.60 10.13
CA GLN A 140 -13.26 -22.25 10.27
C GLN A 140 -13.78 -22.55 8.86
N ASP A 141 -14.03 -23.83 8.58
CA ASP A 141 -14.72 -24.32 7.38
C ASP A 141 -14.15 -23.87 6.02
N GLY A 142 -12.83 -23.65 5.94
CA GLY A 142 -12.15 -23.30 4.69
C GLY A 142 -12.45 -21.88 4.17
N MET A 143 -13.14 -21.05 4.97
CA MET A 143 -13.30 -19.63 4.69
C MET A 143 -12.16 -18.84 5.33
N PRO A 144 -11.52 -17.90 4.60
CA PRO A 144 -10.54 -17.02 5.22
C PRO A 144 -11.22 -16.19 6.31
N PRO A 145 -10.64 -16.09 7.51
CA PRO A 145 -11.27 -15.37 8.60
C PRO A 145 -11.42 -13.88 8.23
N MET A 146 -12.53 -13.29 8.65
CA MET A 146 -12.77 -11.86 8.47
C MET A 146 -11.85 -11.06 9.39
N PHE A 147 -11.26 -9.97 8.89
CA PHE A 147 -10.33 -9.13 9.66
C PHE A 147 -10.92 -8.64 10.99
N GLU A 148 -12.22 -8.35 10.99
CA GLU A 148 -13.00 -7.93 12.16
C GLU A 148 -13.00 -8.96 13.30
N MET A 149 -12.89 -10.25 12.98
CA MET A 149 -12.74 -11.32 13.98
C MET A 149 -11.31 -11.46 14.49
N MET A 150 -10.33 -10.83 13.82
CA MET A 150 -8.92 -10.90 14.19
C MET A 150 -8.48 -9.75 15.10
N PHE A 151 -9.24 -8.64 15.13
CA PHE A 151 -8.87 -7.45 15.87
C PHE A 151 -10.06 -6.89 16.65
N THR A 152 -10.15 -7.29 17.92
CA THR A 152 -11.15 -6.87 18.90
C THR A 152 -10.54 -5.94 19.94
N ALA A 153 -11.38 -5.23 20.70
CA ALA A 153 -10.97 -4.47 21.87
C ALA A 153 -10.14 -5.32 22.86
N GLU A 154 -10.65 -6.51 23.21
CA GLU A 154 -9.96 -7.47 24.09
C GLU A 154 -8.58 -7.85 23.56
N ALA A 155 -8.45 -8.12 22.25
CA ALA A 155 -7.16 -8.46 21.65
C ALA A 155 -6.18 -7.28 21.69
N PHE A 156 -6.66 -6.04 21.54
CA PHE A 156 -5.81 -4.86 21.69
C PHE A 156 -5.35 -4.71 23.14
N ASP A 157 -6.26 -4.83 24.10
CA ASP A 157 -5.95 -4.71 25.53
C ASP A 157 -4.99 -5.81 26.00
N GLU A 158 -5.14 -7.07 25.52
CA GLU A 158 -4.19 -8.17 25.77
C GLU A 158 -2.78 -7.78 25.27
N ILE A 159 -2.68 -7.26 24.05
CA ILE A 159 -1.40 -6.81 23.48
C ILE A 159 -0.77 -5.70 24.32
N VAL A 160 -1.56 -4.73 24.78
CA VAL A 160 -1.06 -3.64 25.63
C VAL A 160 -0.59 -4.18 26.99
N ALA A 161 -1.36 -5.06 27.63
CA ALA A 161 -1.01 -5.64 28.91
C ALA A 161 0.29 -6.47 28.84
N ASP A 162 0.44 -7.29 27.80
CA ASP A 162 1.63 -8.13 27.56
C ASP A 162 2.89 -7.32 27.21
N ASN A 163 2.73 -6.04 26.88
CA ASN A 163 3.80 -5.12 26.48
C ASN A 163 3.70 -3.81 27.27
N SER A 164 3.46 -3.92 28.58
CA SER A 164 3.27 -2.78 29.50
C SER A 164 4.51 -1.89 29.67
N ASP A 165 5.67 -2.29 29.16
CA ASP A 165 6.87 -1.48 29.05
C ASP A 165 6.82 -0.48 27.87
N ALA A 166 5.98 -0.72 26.87
CA ALA A 166 5.81 0.17 25.73
C ALA A 166 5.07 1.44 26.15
N THR A 167 5.67 2.59 25.85
CA THR A 167 5.09 3.91 26.16
C THR A 167 4.52 4.61 24.93
N LEU A 168 4.78 4.06 23.73
CA LEU A 168 4.23 4.51 22.45
C LEU A 168 3.85 3.29 21.60
N ILE A 169 2.61 3.28 21.10
CA ILE A 169 2.07 2.24 20.24
C ILE A 169 1.89 2.83 18.84
N LEU A 170 2.39 2.11 17.83
CA LEU A 170 2.10 2.34 16.43
C LEU A 170 1.27 1.17 15.88
N SER A 171 -0.01 1.40 15.63
CA SER A 171 -0.90 0.39 15.03
C SER A 171 -0.94 0.52 13.51
N LEU A 172 -0.41 -0.47 12.81
CA LEU A 172 -0.51 -0.58 11.34
C LEU A 172 -1.90 -1.02 10.86
N VAL A 173 -2.70 -1.51 11.79
CA VAL A 173 -4.02 -2.14 11.59
C VAL A 173 -5.18 -1.25 12.02
N GLY A 174 -4.90 -0.01 12.45
CA GLY A 174 -5.92 0.93 12.91
C GLY A 174 -6.40 0.61 14.33
N LEU A 175 -7.70 0.77 14.56
CA LEU A 175 -8.40 0.42 15.80
C LEU A 175 -9.36 -0.74 15.54
N PRO A 176 -9.67 -1.58 16.55
CA PRO A 176 -10.70 -2.59 16.42
C PRO A 176 -12.07 -1.94 16.20
N MET A 177 -13.05 -2.63 15.59
CA MET A 177 -14.38 -2.03 15.34
C MET A 177 -15.07 -1.61 16.64
N ASN A 178 -14.96 -2.43 17.68
CA ASN A 178 -15.50 -2.14 19.01
C ASN A 178 -14.51 -1.35 19.88
N TRP A 179 -13.65 -0.52 19.28
CA TRP A 179 -12.61 0.23 19.99
C TRP A 179 -13.12 0.99 21.20
N LYS A 180 -14.36 1.52 21.19
CA LYS A 180 -14.95 2.24 22.32
C LYS A 180 -15.01 1.40 23.62
N GLU A 181 -14.94 0.08 23.51
CA GLU A 181 -14.97 -0.87 24.63
C GLU A 181 -13.58 -1.16 25.26
N MET A 182 -12.49 -0.62 24.70
CA MET A 182 -11.14 -0.94 25.18
C MET A 182 -10.88 -0.43 26.61
N GLU A 183 -10.31 -1.29 27.45
CA GLU A 183 -9.80 -0.93 28.77
C GLU A 183 -8.65 0.07 28.67
N PHE A 184 -7.94 0.11 27.55
CA PHE A 184 -6.94 1.12 27.21
C PHE A 184 -7.43 2.55 27.48
N TRP A 185 -8.72 2.86 27.21
CA TRP A 185 -9.29 4.18 27.47
C TRP A 185 -9.50 4.47 28.96
N GLN A 186 -9.58 3.44 29.79
CA GLN A 186 -9.78 3.58 31.24
C GLN A 186 -8.45 3.72 32.01
N MET A 187 -7.32 3.55 31.33
CA MET A 187 -5.99 3.77 31.92
C MET A 187 -5.82 5.22 32.40
N GLU A 188 -5.09 5.46 33.48
CA GLU A 188 -4.73 6.82 33.88
C GLU A 188 -3.89 7.50 32.78
N ASP A 189 -4.14 8.78 32.49
CA ASP A 189 -3.50 9.50 31.36
C ASP A 189 -1.97 9.47 31.38
N GLY A 190 -1.35 9.43 32.55
CA GLY A 190 0.11 9.34 32.70
C GLY A 190 0.68 7.93 32.50
N LYS A 191 -0.18 6.91 32.52
CA LYS A 191 0.17 5.49 32.32
C LYS A 191 -0.25 4.96 30.96
N ARG A 192 -1.26 5.57 30.32
CA ARG A 192 -1.73 5.18 28.99
C ARG A 192 -0.62 5.43 27.96
N PRO A 193 -0.15 4.40 27.23
CA PRO A 193 0.76 4.59 26.12
C PRO A 193 0.21 5.60 25.11
N LYS A 194 1.10 6.37 24.48
CA LYS A 194 0.70 7.19 23.34
C LYS A 194 0.28 6.30 22.18
N LEU A 195 -0.73 6.70 21.43
CA LEU A 195 -1.32 5.90 20.36
C LEU A 195 -1.24 6.62 19.03
N VAL A 196 -0.51 6.04 18.10
CA VAL A 196 -0.45 6.44 16.70
C VAL A 196 -1.02 5.31 15.86
N ILE A 197 -1.92 5.63 14.93
CA ILE A 197 -2.52 4.64 14.06
C ILE A 197 -2.32 5.01 12.58
N THR A 198 -2.23 4.00 11.72
CA THR A 198 -2.23 4.18 10.27
C THR A 198 -3.41 3.42 9.66
N ASN A 199 -3.92 3.91 8.53
CA ASN A 199 -5.05 3.29 7.83
C ASN A 199 -6.32 3.15 8.70
N GLY A 200 -6.47 3.98 9.75
CA GLY A 200 -7.64 3.97 10.60
C GLY A 200 -8.83 4.64 9.91
N GLN A 201 -10.05 4.17 10.17
CA GLN A 201 -11.25 4.94 9.88
C GLN A 201 -11.29 6.14 10.82
N VAL A 202 -11.25 7.35 10.25
CA VAL A 202 -11.16 8.60 11.04
C VAL A 202 -12.51 9.20 11.40
N PHE A 203 -13.61 8.66 10.85
CA PHE A 203 -14.94 9.26 10.94
C PHE A 203 -15.35 9.61 12.37
N GLU A 204 -15.16 8.69 13.33
CA GLU A 204 -15.50 8.90 14.74
C GLU A 204 -14.33 9.42 15.60
N LEU A 205 -13.18 9.76 14.99
CA LEU A 205 -11.94 10.02 15.74
C LEU A 205 -11.69 11.50 16.05
N TYR A 206 -12.61 12.42 15.69
CA TYR A 206 -12.40 13.84 15.95
C TYR A 206 -12.16 14.13 17.44
N ASP A 207 -13.09 13.71 18.30
CA ASP A 207 -13.00 13.94 19.74
C ASP A 207 -11.88 13.12 20.40
N PRO A 208 -11.70 11.82 20.09
CA PRO A 208 -10.55 11.06 20.59
C PRO A 208 -9.19 11.71 20.26
N ILE A 209 -9.05 12.34 19.08
CA ILE A 209 -7.82 13.03 18.70
C ILE A 209 -7.64 14.32 19.50
N ILE A 210 -8.68 15.17 19.59
CA ILE A 210 -8.64 16.42 20.36
C ILE A 210 -8.35 16.18 21.84
N GLN A 211 -8.96 15.13 22.41
CA GLN A 211 -8.78 14.75 23.82
C GLN A 211 -7.46 14.02 24.07
N GLY A 212 -6.69 13.69 23.02
CA GLY A 212 -5.37 13.07 23.13
C GLY A 212 -5.36 11.56 23.41
N TYR A 213 -6.52 10.90 23.30
CA TYR A 213 -6.64 9.44 23.33
C TYR A 213 -5.98 8.80 22.10
N VAL A 214 -6.13 9.44 20.94
CA VAL A 214 -5.41 9.11 19.70
C VAL A 214 -4.47 10.27 19.37
N ASN A 215 -3.15 10.05 19.44
CA ASN A 215 -2.18 11.13 19.34
C ASN A 215 -1.79 11.51 17.91
N ALA A 216 -1.96 10.60 16.96
CA ALA A 216 -1.91 10.91 15.54
C ALA A 216 -2.53 9.80 14.68
N VAL A 217 -3.05 10.17 13.52
CA VAL A 217 -3.55 9.26 12.50
C VAL A 217 -2.92 9.57 11.16
N VAL A 218 -2.40 8.56 10.47
CA VAL A 218 -2.13 8.66 9.03
C VAL A 218 -3.32 8.12 8.26
N HIS A 219 -3.96 8.99 7.49
CA HIS A 219 -5.11 8.70 6.65
C HIS A 219 -4.77 8.93 5.18
N TYR A 220 -5.48 8.27 4.26
CA TYR A 220 -5.38 8.60 2.84
C TYR A 220 -5.90 10.02 2.58
N ASN A 221 -5.22 10.76 1.73
CA ASN A 221 -5.69 12.07 1.30
C ASN A 221 -6.91 11.86 0.39
N PRO A 222 -8.13 12.28 0.77
CA PRO A 222 -9.33 12.05 -0.02
C PRO A 222 -9.32 12.85 -1.34
N SER A 223 -8.50 13.91 -1.43
CA SER A 223 -8.28 14.67 -2.66
C SER A 223 -7.21 14.06 -3.57
N SER A 224 -6.53 12.98 -3.14
CA SER A 224 -5.51 12.32 -3.95
C SER A 224 -6.14 11.59 -5.15
N GLU A 225 -5.79 12.00 -6.35
CA GLU A 225 -6.12 11.24 -7.57
C GLU A 225 -5.13 10.08 -7.75
N TYR A 226 -5.65 8.85 -7.71
CA TYR A 226 -4.82 7.68 -7.96
C TYR A 226 -4.52 7.53 -9.46
N ASN A 227 -3.27 7.75 -9.85
CA ASN A 227 -2.80 7.52 -11.21
C ASN A 227 -1.59 6.57 -11.26
N PHE A 228 -1.78 5.37 -11.82
CA PHE A 228 -0.73 4.35 -11.95
C PHE A 228 0.47 4.82 -12.82
N GLN A 229 0.27 5.81 -13.69
CA GLN A 229 1.31 6.30 -14.58
C GLN A 229 2.28 7.25 -13.89
N ASP A 230 1.86 7.91 -12.81
CA ASP A 230 2.66 8.90 -12.12
C ASP A 230 3.93 8.28 -11.53
N SER A 231 5.03 9.02 -11.61
CA SER A 231 6.22 8.72 -10.83
C SER A 231 5.98 9.04 -9.36
N VAL A 232 6.56 8.24 -8.47
CA VAL A 232 6.65 8.59 -7.06
C VAL A 232 7.65 9.74 -6.93
N PRO A 233 7.28 10.87 -6.31
CA PRO A 233 8.21 11.96 -6.02
C PRO A 233 9.49 11.46 -5.34
N ALA A 234 10.59 12.18 -5.55
CA ALA A 234 11.87 11.86 -4.92
C ALA A 234 11.95 12.43 -3.50
N ASP A 235 11.31 13.57 -3.26
CA ASP A 235 11.17 14.16 -1.94
C ASP A 235 10.15 13.38 -1.09
N VAL A 236 10.52 13.11 0.15
CA VAL A 236 9.73 12.29 1.08
C VAL A 236 8.43 12.99 1.45
N THR A 237 8.48 14.30 1.71
CA THR A 237 7.30 15.10 2.07
C THR A 237 6.36 15.20 0.88
N GLU A 238 6.85 15.49 -0.32
CA GLU A 238 6.04 15.53 -1.53
C GLU A 238 5.38 14.17 -1.81
N ALA A 239 6.11 13.06 -1.67
CA ALA A 239 5.57 11.72 -1.84
C ALA A 239 4.50 11.38 -0.79
N PHE A 240 4.68 11.81 0.46
CA PHE A 240 3.71 11.65 1.53
C PHE A 240 2.43 12.44 1.26
N GLU A 241 2.53 13.76 1.11
CA GLU A 241 1.39 14.68 0.98
C GLU A 241 0.56 14.39 -0.28
N LYS A 242 1.20 13.81 -1.31
CA LYS A 242 0.51 13.34 -2.51
C LYS A 242 -0.56 12.28 -2.22
N ARG A 243 -0.37 11.42 -1.22
CA ARG A 243 -1.27 10.28 -0.94
C ARG A 243 -1.89 10.27 0.44
N TYR A 244 -1.33 11.01 1.38
CA TYR A 244 -1.65 10.87 2.80
C TYR A 244 -1.82 12.22 3.49
N LEU A 245 -2.56 12.17 4.58
CA LEU A 245 -2.68 13.22 5.58
C LEU A 245 -2.15 12.67 6.90
N LEU A 246 -1.43 13.51 7.64
CA LEU A 246 -1.11 13.27 9.04
C LEU A 246 -2.04 14.15 9.87
N ILE A 247 -2.86 13.53 10.71
CA ILE A 247 -3.90 14.19 11.49
C ILE A 247 -3.53 14.10 12.97
N ASP A 248 -3.54 15.22 13.66
CA ASP A 248 -3.35 15.33 15.11
C ASP A 248 -4.21 16.45 15.70
N ALA A 249 -4.11 16.66 17.02
CA ALA A 249 -4.87 17.70 17.70
C ALA A 249 -4.53 19.13 17.22
N ASP A 250 -3.35 19.34 16.63
CA ASP A 250 -2.89 20.67 16.20
C ASP A 250 -3.52 21.06 14.85
N ASN A 251 -3.86 20.09 14.00
CA ASN A 251 -4.32 20.34 12.63
C ASN A 251 -5.73 19.82 12.29
N ILE A 252 -6.35 19.00 13.14
CA ILE A 252 -7.61 18.33 12.81
C ILE A 252 -8.74 19.29 12.47
N ALA A 253 -8.86 20.44 13.15
CA ALA A 253 -9.89 21.44 12.84
C ALA A 253 -9.76 21.99 11.41
N LYS A 254 -8.53 22.23 10.95
CA LYS A 254 -8.26 22.67 9.58
C LYS A 254 -8.60 21.56 8.58
N ILE A 255 -8.13 20.34 8.85
CA ILE A 255 -8.38 19.18 7.96
C ILE A 255 -9.88 18.92 7.84
N ALA A 256 -10.63 18.97 8.93
CA ALA A 256 -12.08 18.80 8.94
C ALA A 256 -12.79 19.87 8.08
N SER A 257 -12.33 21.14 8.13
CA SER A 257 -12.90 22.19 7.30
C SER A 257 -12.61 22.04 5.81
N GLU A 258 -11.46 21.45 5.46
CA GLU A 258 -11.03 21.25 4.07
C GLU A 258 -11.60 19.96 3.46
N ASN A 259 -12.10 19.03 4.29
CA ASN A 259 -12.57 17.71 3.89
C ASN A 259 -13.96 17.41 4.49
N GLU A 260 -15.00 18.01 3.92
CA GLU A 260 -16.38 17.82 4.37
C GLU A 260 -16.78 16.32 4.38
N GLY A 261 -17.42 15.87 5.46
CA GLY A 261 -17.84 14.47 5.63
C GLY A 261 -16.73 13.50 6.06
N MET A 262 -15.49 13.97 6.24
CA MET A 262 -14.38 13.13 6.72
C MET A 262 -14.54 12.70 8.19
N PHE A 263 -15.18 13.54 9.00
CA PHE A 263 -15.48 13.30 10.40
C PHE A 263 -16.99 13.38 10.62
N ALA A 264 -17.49 12.66 11.62
CA ALA A 264 -18.88 12.75 12.07
C ALA A 264 -19.21 14.21 12.45
N SER A 265 -20.42 14.66 12.11
CA SER A 265 -20.90 15.98 12.53
C SER A 265 -20.96 16.05 14.05
N GLN A 266 -20.39 17.11 14.63
CA GLN A 266 -20.49 17.37 16.06
C GLN A 266 -21.96 17.62 16.44
N GLY A 267 -22.64 16.57 16.93
CA GLY A 267 -24.06 16.65 17.31
C GLY A 267 -24.89 15.37 17.12
N GLU A 268 -24.32 14.28 16.61
CA GLU A 268 -24.99 12.97 16.58
C GLU A 268 -24.38 12.04 17.63
N ASP A 269 -24.81 12.22 18.88
CA ASP A 269 -24.79 11.20 19.94
C ASP A 269 -26.24 10.81 20.29
#